data_AF-X6LN23-F1
#
_entry.id   AF-X6LN23-F1
#
_cell.length_a   1.000
_cell.length_b   1.000
_cell.length_c   1.000
_cell.angle_alpha   90.00
_cell.angle_beta   90.00
_cell.angle_gamma   90.00
#
_symmetry.space_group_name_H-M   'P 1'
#
loop_
_entity.id
_entity.type
_entity.pdbx_description
1 polymer ?
#
loop_
_entity_poly.entity_id
_entity_poly.type
_entity_poly.pdbx_seq_one_letter_code
_entity_poly.pdbx_strand_id
1 'polypeptide(L)'
;PEVDVANGIGVIQALQNCKSVKPVVLISYTALGNRMNCVKDLARTLVSIIQDIENHIRTFSYVFIKVPEDQKEFMSGYMETAYNSIKNEGDEGFKAILADIVKKTRNGVTVPNLLKDSPHILLEELSNIRDFIQEPGDVFKPFASKSSKGAVQIQVQKHKENIWLAYQNGDYSVAKIKVDELTDLNNGENAKSMFNERIASPHLSKNDVLAYQK
;
A
#
# COMPACT_ATOMS: atom_id res chain seq x y z
N PRO A 1 -7.04 -5.64 9.75
CA PRO A 1 -6.93 -6.55 8.59
C PRO A 1 -7.92 -6.19 7.48
N GLU A 2 -9.22 -6.12 7.81
CA GLU A 2 -10.27 -5.80 6.83
C GLU A 2 -10.09 -4.42 6.18
N VAL A 3 -9.88 -3.37 6.98
CA VAL A 3 -9.61 -2.00 6.48
C VAL A 3 -8.40 -1.95 5.56
N ASP A 4 -7.34 -2.73 5.84
CA ASP A 4 -6.14 -2.79 5.00
C ASP A 4 -6.43 -3.47 3.65
N VAL A 5 -7.24 -4.53 3.63
CA VAL A 5 -7.69 -5.18 2.39
C VAL A 5 -8.61 -4.26 1.60
N ALA A 6 -9.59 -3.64 2.26
CA ALA A 6 -10.53 -2.73 1.62
C ALA A 6 -9.81 -1.51 1.01
N ASN A 7 -8.86 -0.93 1.74
CA ASN A 7 -8.02 0.16 1.24
C ASN A 7 -7.12 -0.31 0.10
N GLY A 8 -6.50 -1.48 0.23
CA GLY A 8 -5.63 -2.05 -0.80
C GLY A 8 -6.36 -2.40 -2.11
N ILE A 9 -7.66 -2.71 -2.06
CA ILE A 9 -8.48 -2.90 -3.25
C ILE A 9 -9.02 -1.55 -3.77
N GLY A 10 -9.62 -0.74 -2.89
CA GLY A 10 -10.30 0.49 -3.26
C GLY A 10 -9.34 1.56 -3.81
N VAL A 11 -8.19 1.76 -3.17
CA VAL A 11 -7.16 2.70 -3.64
C VAL A 11 -6.61 2.24 -4.98
N ILE A 12 -6.34 0.95 -5.15
CA ILE A 12 -5.82 0.43 -6.42
C ILE A 12 -6.82 0.58 -7.55
N GLN A 13 -8.09 0.28 -7.32
CA GLN A 13 -9.12 0.49 -8.33
C GLN A 13 -9.26 1.97 -8.70
N ALA A 14 -9.13 2.89 -7.72
CA ALA A 14 -9.11 4.31 -8.02
C ALA A 14 -7.91 4.67 -8.92
N LEU A 15 -6.71 4.18 -8.58
CA LEU A 15 -5.49 4.41 -9.36
C LEU A 15 -5.58 3.83 -10.78
N GLN A 16 -6.09 2.61 -10.93
CA GLN A 16 -6.25 1.92 -12.22
C GLN A 16 -7.20 2.65 -13.17
N ASN A 17 -8.18 3.37 -12.63
CA ASN A 17 -9.14 4.16 -13.41
C ASN A 17 -8.67 5.60 -13.68
N CYS A 18 -7.53 6.02 -13.16
CA CYS A 18 -6.95 7.32 -13.48
C CYS A 18 -6.42 7.33 -14.92
N LYS A 19 -6.48 8.49 -15.58
CA LYS A 19 -5.83 8.69 -16.88
C LYS A 19 -4.31 8.56 -16.78
N SER A 20 -3.73 9.03 -15.69
CA SER A 20 -2.31 8.89 -15.40
C SER A 20 -2.05 9.08 -13.91
N VAL A 21 -0.93 8.55 -13.42
CA VAL A 21 -0.55 8.61 -12.01
C VAL A 21 0.92 9.00 -11.88
N LYS A 22 1.22 9.90 -10.94
CA LYS A 22 2.59 10.20 -10.53
C LYS A 22 2.83 9.73 -9.09
N PRO A 23 3.64 8.69 -8.88
CA PRO A 23 4.02 8.27 -7.53
C PRO A 23 4.89 9.34 -6.88
N VAL A 24 4.41 9.93 -5.79
CA VAL A 24 5.18 10.88 -4.96
C VAL A 24 5.47 10.21 -3.61
N VAL A 25 6.75 10.05 -3.32
CA VAL A 25 7.25 9.38 -2.13
C VAL A 25 7.77 10.42 -1.15
N LEU A 26 7.06 10.57 -0.04
CA LEU A 26 7.41 11.50 1.03
C LEU A 26 8.33 10.81 2.06
N ILE A 27 9.55 11.32 2.23
CA ILE A 27 10.55 10.72 3.12
C ILE A 27 10.90 11.71 4.22
N SER A 28 10.56 11.39 5.47
CA SER A 28 11.00 12.18 6.62
C SER A 28 12.49 11.98 6.87
N TYR A 29 13.22 13.06 7.16
CA TYR A 29 14.62 12.97 7.57
C TYR A 29 14.81 12.01 8.75
N THR A 30 13.89 12.02 9.71
CA THR A 30 13.92 11.10 10.86
C THR A 30 13.72 9.63 10.48
N ALA A 31 13.04 9.36 9.36
CA ALA A 31 12.82 8.00 8.85
C ALA A 31 14.06 7.43 8.15
N LEU A 32 15.07 8.27 7.89
CA LEU A 32 16.37 7.87 7.35
C LEU A 32 17.28 7.21 8.39
N GLY A 33 16.85 7.10 9.66
CA GLY A 33 17.60 6.44 10.74
C GLY A 33 18.01 4.98 10.44
N ASN A 34 18.66 4.34 11.41
CA ASN A 34 19.34 3.03 11.32
C ASN A 34 19.00 2.19 10.06
N ARG A 35 19.87 2.32 9.05
CA ARG A 35 19.90 1.53 7.80
C ARG A 35 18.66 1.65 6.90
N MET A 36 17.94 2.77 6.95
CA MET A 36 16.81 3.02 6.03
C MET A 36 15.67 1.99 6.16
N ASN A 37 15.48 1.36 7.33
CA ASN A 37 14.48 0.31 7.50
C ASN A 37 13.06 0.78 7.11
N CYS A 38 12.70 2.04 7.43
CA CYS A 38 11.42 2.61 7.00
C CYS A 38 11.31 2.72 5.47
N VAL A 39 12.39 3.12 4.80
CA VAL A 39 12.44 3.18 3.32
C VAL A 39 12.40 1.77 2.73
N LYS A 40 12.97 0.78 3.40
CA LYS A 40 12.91 -0.63 3.00
C LYS A 40 11.48 -1.18 3.03
N ASP A 41 10.75 -0.92 4.10
CA ASP A 41 9.35 -1.36 4.21
C ASP A 41 8.45 -0.62 3.21
N LEU A 42 8.71 0.67 2.98
CA LEU A 42 8.07 1.44 1.93
C LEU A 42 8.35 0.87 0.54
N ALA A 43 9.61 0.54 0.25
CA ALA A 43 10.02 -0.04 -1.00
C ALA A 43 9.33 -1.38 -1.27
N ARG A 44 9.28 -2.26 -0.28
CA ARG A 44 8.54 -3.53 -0.37
C ARG A 44 7.06 -3.34 -0.62
N THR A 45 6.47 -2.31 -0.02
CA THR A 45 5.06 -1.95 -0.25
C THR A 45 4.87 -1.49 -1.69
N LEU A 46 5.73 -0.61 -2.20
CA LEU A 46 5.69 -0.14 -3.59
C LEU A 46 5.88 -1.27 -4.59
N VAL A 47 6.84 -2.18 -4.37
CA VAL A 47 7.05 -3.39 -5.18
C VAL A 47 5.83 -4.32 -5.15
N SER A 48 5.10 -4.36 -4.03
CA SER A 48 3.89 -5.16 -3.91
C SER A 48 2.69 -4.56 -4.66
N ILE A 49 2.69 -3.23 -4.86
CA ILE A 49 1.61 -2.49 -5.49
C ILE A 49 1.86 -2.32 -7.00
N ILE A 50 3.10 -2.07 -7.39
CA ILE A 50 3.53 -1.76 -8.75
C ILE A 50 4.31 -2.97 -9.27
N GLN A 51 3.69 -3.73 -10.16
CA GLN A 51 4.40 -4.82 -10.85
C GLN A 51 5.52 -4.24 -11.72
N ASP A 52 6.62 -4.98 -11.84
CA ASP A 52 7.79 -4.60 -12.63
C ASP A 52 8.26 -3.16 -12.35
N ILE A 53 8.33 -2.81 -11.06
CA ILE A 53 8.63 -1.44 -10.59
C ILE A 53 9.84 -0.80 -11.27
N GLU A 54 10.84 -1.59 -11.66
CA GLU A 54 12.04 -1.15 -12.39
C GLU A 54 11.71 -0.41 -13.68
N ASN A 55 10.65 -0.83 -14.39
CA ASN A 55 10.19 -0.19 -15.63
C ASN A 55 9.50 1.16 -15.37
N HIS A 56 8.99 1.37 -14.16
CA HIS A 56 8.20 2.55 -13.79
C HIS A 56 8.94 3.49 -12.85
N ILE A 57 10.10 3.09 -12.31
CA ILE A 57 10.81 3.79 -11.24
C ILE A 57 11.18 5.23 -11.60
N ARG A 58 11.43 5.49 -12.89
CA ARG A 58 11.76 6.83 -13.40
C ARG A 58 10.65 7.84 -13.12
N THR A 59 9.39 7.41 -13.05
CA THR A 59 8.21 8.27 -12.79
C THR A 59 8.09 8.76 -11.35
N PHE A 60 8.86 8.18 -10.42
CA PHE A 60 8.73 8.49 -9.00
C PHE A 60 9.29 9.86 -8.69
N SER A 61 8.68 10.60 -7.77
CA SER A 61 9.24 11.82 -7.21
C SER A 61 9.50 11.63 -5.73
N TYR A 62 10.68 12.01 -5.26
CA TYR A 62 11.07 11.88 -3.86
C TYR A 62 11.11 13.26 -3.22
N VAL A 63 10.27 13.45 -2.20
CA VAL A 63 10.19 14.70 -1.46
C VAL A 63 10.67 14.44 -0.04
N PHE A 64 11.73 15.13 0.36
CA PHE A 64 12.28 15.00 1.71
C PHE A 64 11.71 16.08 2.61
N ILE A 65 11.26 15.68 3.80
CA ILE A 65 10.66 16.61 4.77
C ILE A 65 11.39 16.56 6.10
N LYS A 66 11.25 17.65 6.88
CA LYS A 66 11.86 17.80 8.20
C LYS A 66 13.39 17.65 8.17
N VAL A 67 14.02 17.94 7.03
CA VAL A 67 15.48 17.97 6.90
C VAL A 67 15.96 19.28 7.53
N PRO A 68 16.93 19.23 8.46
CA PRO A 68 17.56 20.43 8.98
C PRO A 68 18.24 21.24 7.88
N GLU A 69 18.25 22.57 8.00
CA GLU A 69 18.70 23.46 6.93
C GLU A 69 20.18 23.26 6.57
N ASP A 70 21.00 23.00 7.58
CA ASP A 70 22.43 22.67 7.47
C ASP A 70 22.70 21.30 6.85
N GLN A 71 21.69 20.41 6.80
CA GLN A 71 21.82 19.05 6.28
C GLN A 71 21.40 18.94 4.81
N LYS A 72 20.73 19.94 4.25
CA LYS A 72 20.17 19.90 2.88
C LYS A 72 21.23 19.60 1.82
N GLU A 73 22.40 20.25 1.91
CA GLU A 73 23.49 20.10 0.93
C GLU A 73 24.17 18.72 1.01
N PHE A 74 24.15 18.08 2.18
CA PHE A 74 24.80 16.78 2.41
C PHE A 74 23.90 15.58 2.05
N MET A 75 22.62 15.83 1.76
CA MET A 75 21.63 14.78 1.49
C MET A 75 22.07 13.82 0.38
N SER A 76 22.67 14.33 -0.71
CA SER A 76 23.14 13.47 -1.80
C SER A 76 24.23 12.50 -1.33
N GLY A 77 25.24 12.99 -0.61
CA GLY A 77 26.33 12.14 -0.08
C GLY A 77 25.86 11.13 0.97
N TYR A 78 24.88 11.55 1.78
CA TYR A 78 24.22 10.68 2.74
C TYR A 78 23.46 9.52 2.06
N MET A 79 22.71 9.80 0.99
CA MET A 79 22.03 8.75 0.22
C MET A 79 23.02 7.78 -0.44
N GLU A 80 24.14 8.28 -0.97
CA GLU A 80 25.19 7.43 -1.53
C GLU A 80 25.80 6.50 -0.49
N THR A 81 26.06 7.00 0.71
CA THR A 81 26.58 6.19 1.81
C THR A 81 25.57 5.14 2.24
N ALA A 82 24.28 5.51 2.33
CA ALA A 82 23.20 4.58 2.62
C ALA A 82 23.12 3.46 1.57
N TYR A 83 23.19 3.79 0.28
CA TYR A 83 23.19 2.82 -0.80
C TYR A 83 24.40 1.87 -0.76
N ASN A 84 25.60 2.42 -0.52
CA ASN A 84 26.80 1.60 -0.38
C ASN A 84 26.73 0.62 0.80
N SER A 85 26.08 1.02 1.90
CA SER A 85 25.91 0.16 3.08
C SER A 85 25.00 -1.05 2.85
N ILE A 86 24.16 -1.02 1.81
CA ILE A 86 23.21 -2.09 1.48
C ILE A 86 23.56 -2.85 0.20
N LYS A 87 24.76 -2.68 -0.37
CA LYS A 87 25.16 -3.34 -1.63
C LYS A 87 24.99 -4.86 -1.61
N ASN A 88 25.14 -5.49 -0.46
CA ASN A 88 25.01 -6.94 -0.26
C ASN A 88 23.59 -7.38 0.18
N GLU A 89 22.61 -6.47 0.19
CA GLU A 89 21.22 -6.78 0.51
C GLU A 89 20.60 -7.63 -0.62
N GLY A 90 19.78 -8.63 -0.29
CA GLY A 90 19.14 -9.51 -1.29
C GLY A 90 17.83 -8.97 -1.87
N ASP A 91 17.33 -7.85 -1.35
CA ASP A 91 16.07 -7.23 -1.75
C ASP A 91 16.27 -6.32 -2.97
N GLU A 92 16.11 -6.88 -4.19
CA GLU A 92 16.35 -6.16 -5.45
C GLU A 92 15.43 -4.95 -5.63
N GLY A 93 14.15 -5.06 -5.27
CA GLY A 93 13.20 -3.95 -5.36
C GLY A 93 13.58 -2.77 -4.45
N PHE A 94 14.04 -3.05 -3.24
CA PHE A 94 14.59 -2.02 -2.37
C PHE A 94 15.86 -1.39 -2.94
N LYS A 95 16.78 -2.19 -3.48
CA LYS A 95 18.00 -1.68 -4.12
C LYS A 95 17.69 -0.79 -5.32
N ALA A 96 16.72 -1.16 -6.15
CA ALA A 96 16.27 -0.36 -7.28
C ALA A 96 15.74 1.01 -6.83
N ILE A 97 14.86 1.04 -5.82
CA ILE A 97 14.31 2.29 -5.27
C ILE A 97 15.41 3.17 -4.69
N LEU A 98 16.33 2.61 -3.91
CA LEU A 98 17.40 3.42 -3.33
C LEU A 98 18.38 3.93 -4.40
N ALA A 99 18.65 3.13 -5.44
CA ALA A 99 19.46 3.58 -6.57
C ALA A 99 18.80 4.75 -7.32
N ASP A 100 17.48 4.72 -7.51
CA ASP A 100 16.75 5.82 -8.14
C ASP A 100 16.70 7.08 -7.26
N ILE A 101 16.56 6.92 -5.94
CA ILE A 101 16.69 8.01 -4.98
C ILE A 101 18.07 8.67 -5.12
N VAL A 102 19.15 7.90 -5.02
CA VAL A 102 20.54 8.41 -5.15
C VAL A 102 20.73 9.15 -6.47
N LYS A 103 20.23 8.58 -7.57
CA LYS A 103 20.33 9.18 -8.90
C LYS A 103 19.62 10.54 -8.94
N LYS A 104 18.42 10.64 -8.37
CA LYS A 104 17.62 11.88 -8.40
C LYS A 104 18.18 12.94 -7.46
N THR A 105 18.72 12.56 -6.30
CA THR A 105 19.33 13.52 -5.36
C THR A 105 20.61 14.18 -5.89
N ARG A 106 21.32 13.55 -6.84
CA ARG A 106 22.50 14.14 -7.48
C ARG A 106 22.20 15.41 -8.29
N ASN A 107 20.99 15.52 -8.83
CA ASN A 107 20.57 16.66 -9.64
C ASN A 107 19.89 17.76 -8.80
N GLY A 108 19.92 17.62 -7.47
CA GLY A 108 19.18 18.46 -6.54
C GLY A 108 18.23 17.63 -5.69
N VAL A 109 17.94 18.12 -4.49
CA VAL A 109 17.04 17.44 -3.55
C VAL A 109 15.81 18.31 -3.34
N THR A 110 14.63 17.75 -3.56
CA THR A 110 13.36 18.43 -3.27
C THR A 110 13.12 18.39 -1.76
N VAL A 111 13.40 19.49 -1.07
CA VAL A 111 13.28 19.64 0.39
C VAL A 111 12.43 20.84 0.77
N PRO A 112 11.11 20.81 0.50
CA PRO A 112 10.23 21.92 0.79
C PRO A 112 10.03 22.07 2.30
N ASN A 113 10.02 23.30 2.78
CA ASN A 113 9.48 23.64 4.07
C ASN A 113 7.95 23.74 3.96
N LEU A 114 7.26 22.64 4.24
CA LEU A 114 5.80 22.53 4.12
C LEU A 114 4.99 23.57 4.93
N LEU A 115 5.61 24.27 5.88
CA LEU A 115 4.95 25.31 6.68
C LEU A 115 5.23 26.74 6.20
N LYS A 116 6.31 26.95 5.46
CA LYS A 116 6.79 28.29 5.09
C LYS A 116 6.78 28.52 3.58
N ASP A 117 7.04 27.48 2.80
CA ASP A 117 7.16 27.58 1.36
C ASP A 117 5.77 27.62 0.71
N SER A 118 5.68 28.27 -0.44
CA SER A 118 4.45 28.28 -1.22
C SER A 118 4.16 26.87 -1.76
N PRO A 119 2.96 26.31 -1.55
CA PRO A 119 2.60 25.00 -2.07
C PRO A 119 2.63 24.96 -3.61
N HIS A 120 2.46 26.11 -4.28
CA HIS A 120 2.47 26.19 -5.74
C HIS A 120 3.81 25.76 -6.35
N ILE A 121 4.94 26.05 -5.69
CA ILE A 121 6.28 25.71 -6.22
C ILE A 121 6.43 24.19 -6.28
N LEU A 122 6.14 23.49 -5.18
CA LEU A 122 6.19 22.03 -5.13
C LEU A 122 5.20 21.40 -6.11
N LEU A 123 3.98 21.94 -6.20
CA LEU A 123 2.98 21.42 -7.12
C LEU A 123 3.38 21.61 -8.58
N GLU A 124 4.00 22.73 -8.94
CA GLU A 124 4.51 22.96 -10.30
C GLU A 124 5.61 21.97 -10.66
N GLU A 125 6.58 21.73 -9.76
CA GLU A 125 7.61 20.71 -9.93
C GLU A 125 7.01 19.30 -10.10
N LEU A 126 6.01 18.97 -9.29
CA LEU A 126 5.34 17.68 -9.35
C LEU A 126 4.42 17.55 -10.58
N SER A 127 3.93 18.63 -11.17
CA SER A 127 2.97 18.60 -12.29
C SER A 127 3.59 18.33 -13.66
N ASN A 128 4.91 18.16 -13.77
CA ASN A 128 5.54 17.84 -15.05
C ASN A 128 5.10 16.45 -15.59
N ILE A 129 4.25 16.49 -16.62
CA ILE A 129 3.52 15.33 -17.18
C ILE A 129 4.44 14.25 -17.78
N ARG A 130 5.67 14.63 -18.18
CA ARG A 130 6.63 13.71 -18.81
C ARG A 130 7.01 12.52 -17.92
N ASP A 131 6.82 12.65 -16.61
CA ASP A 131 7.22 11.68 -15.61
C ASP A 131 6.03 10.95 -14.96
N PHE A 132 4.90 10.80 -15.66
CA PHE A 132 3.71 10.11 -15.17
C PHE A 132 3.57 8.70 -15.77
N ILE A 133 3.02 7.77 -14.99
CA ILE A 133 2.53 6.48 -15.46
C ILE A 133 1.24 6.74 -16.27
N GLN A 134 1.26 6.49 -17.58
CA GLN A 134 0.15 6.82 -18.49
C GLN A 134 -0.96 5.76 -18.51
N GLU A 135 -0.67 4.51 -18.19
CA GLU A 135 -1.65 3.42 -18.22
C GLU A 135 -1.63 2.67 -16.87
N PRO A 136 -2.19 3.27 -15.81
CA PRO A 136 -2.08 2.71 -14.46
C PRO A 136 -2.86 1.40 -14.29
N GLY A 137 -3.83 1.10 -15.17
CA GLY A 137 -4.62 -0.14 -15.13
C GLY A 137 -3.79 -1.41 -15.10
N ASP A 138 -2.71 -1.46 -15.91
CA ASP A 138 -1.86 -2.63 -16.01
C ASP A 138 -0.74 -2.66 -14.97
N VAL A 139 -0.38 -1.49 -14.43
CA VAL A 139 0.77 -1.28 -13.55
C VAL A 139 0.44 -1.56 -12.08
N PHE A 140 -0.69 -1.02 -11.61
CA PHE A 140 -1.09 -1.14 -10.21
C PHE A 140 -1.88 -2.42 -9.99
N LYS A 141 -1.54 -3.21 -8.96
CA LYS A 141 -2.26 -4.44 -8.59
C LYS A 141 -2.79 -4.38 -7.16
N PRO A 142 -3.95 -5.03 -6.91
CA PRO A 142 -4.50 -5.12 -5.56
C PRO A 142 -3.45 -5.68 -4.61
N PHE A 143 -3.27 -5.00 -3.48
CA PHE A 143 -2.32 -5.42 -2.47
C PHE A 143 -3.02 -5.62 -1.13
N ALA A 144 -2.40 -6.44 -0.28
CA ALA A 144 -2.76 -6.58 1.11
C ALA A 144 -1.46 -6.81 1.90
N SER A 145 -1.38 -6.26 3.11
CA SER A 145 -0.23 -6.49 3.98
C SER A 145 -0.09 -7.98 4.31
N LYS A 146 1.12 -8.41 4.74
CA LYS A 146 1.37 -9.82 5.11
C LYS A 146 0.42 -10.30 6.22
N SER A 147 0.16 -9.46 7.22
CA SER A 147 -0.77 -9.77 8.31
C SER A 147 -2.21 -9.91 7.81
N SER A 148 -2.64 -9.04 6.89
CA SER A 148 -3.96 -9.16 6.27
C SER A 148 -4.08 -10.39 5.37
N LYS A 149 -3.06 -10.73 4.58
CA LYS A 149 -3.02 -11.99 3.81
C LYS A 149 -3.17 -13.20 4.71
N GLY A 150 -2.46 -13.23 5.85
CA GLY A 150 -2.60 -14.29 6.84
C GLY A 150 -4.00 -14.36 7.45
N ALA A 151 -4.60 -13.22 7.81
CA ALA A 151 -5.96 -13.17 8.34
C ALA A 151 -7.00 -13.67 7.32
N VAL A 152 -6.88 -13.26 6.06
CA VAL A 152 -7.74 -13.74 4.96
C VAL A 152 -7.58 -15.25 4.76
N GLN A 153 -6.35 -15.77 4.76
CA GLN A 153 -6.11 -17.21 4.64
C GLN A 153 -6.76 -18.01 5.78
N ILE A 154 -6.63 -17.54 7.03
CA ILE A 154 -7.27 -18.17 8.20
C ILE A 154 -8.80 -18.15 8.04
N GLN A 155 -9.37 -17.02 7.61
CA GLN A 155 -10.81 -16.89 7.41
C GLN A 155 -11.32 -17.83 6.31
N VAL A 156 -10.60 -17.93 5.19
CA VAL A 156 -10.90 -18.87 4.10
C VAL A 156 -10.83 -20.31 4.59
N GLN A 157 -9.82 -20.65 5.39
CA GLN A 157 -9.67 -22.00 5.94
C GLN A 157 -10.82 -22.35 6.89
N LYS A 158 -11.22 -21.42 7.75
CA LYS A 158 -12.37 -21.59 8.64
C LYS A 158 -13.68 -21.79 7.86
N HIS A 159 -13.86 -21.10 6.73
CA HIS A 159 -15.02 -21.32 5.88
C HIS A 159 -15.02 -22.72 5.27
N LYS A 160 -13.86 -23.19 4.77
CA LYS A 160 -13.72 -24.57 4.23
C LYS A 160 -14.04 -25.63 5.28
N GLU A 161 -13.54 -25.48 6.50
CA GLU A 161 -13.82 -26.40 7.60
C GLU A 161 -15.30 -26.41 7.98
N ASN A 162 -15.94 -25.23 8.04
CA ASN A 162 -17.37 -25.14 8.31
C ASN A 162 -18.22 -25.77 7.20
N ILE A 163 -17.86 -25.58 5.92
CA ILE A 163 -18.53 -26.23 4.78
C ILE A 163 -18.42 -27.75 4.94
N TRP A 164 -17.22 -28.25 5.23
CA TRP A 164 -16.97 -29.67 5.41
C TRP A 164 -17.78 -30.27 6.56
N LEU A 165 -17.78 -29.63 7.72
CA LEU A 165 -18.55 -30.07 8.89
C LEU A 165 -20.06 -30.06 8.62
N ALA A 166 -20.57 -28.97 8.02
CA ALA A 166 -21.99 -28.88 7.66
C ALA A 166 -22.39 -29.97 6.65
N TYR A 167 -21.52 -30.24 5.67
CA TYR A 167 -21.72 -31.32 4.71
C TYR A 167 -21.73 -32.71 5.38
N GLN A 168 -20.79 -32.98 6.29
CA GLN A 168 -20.71 -34.23 7.05
C GLN A 168 -21.95 -34.46 7.92
N ASN A 169 -22.51 -33.39 8.49
CA ASN A 169 -23.69 -33.46 9.35
C ASN A 169 -25.02 -33.50 8.58
N GLY A 170 -24.99 -33.40 7.25
CA GLY A 170 -26.20 -33.35 6.41
C GLY A 170 -26.88 -31.98 6.38
N ASP A 171 -26.28 -30.94 6.98
CA ASP A 171 -26.77 -29.56 6.98
C ASP A 171 -26.40 -28.83 5.68
N TYR A 172 -26.98 -29.30 4.56
CA TYR A 172 -26.67 -28.79 3.23
C TYR A 172 -27.03 -27.31 3.03
N SER A 173 -28.00 -26.78 3.77
CA SER A 173 -28.35 -25.36 3.74
C SER A 173 -27.20 -24.49 4.28
N VAL A 174 -26.60 -24.88 5.41
CA VAL A 174 -25.46 -24.19 6.01
C VAL A 174 -24.23 -24.33 5.12
N ALA A 175 -23.98 -25.53 4.57
CA ALA A 175 -22.89 -25.75 3.63
C ALA A 175 -23.02 -24.83 2.40
N LYS A 176 -24.23 -24.70 1.83
CA LYS A 176 -24.50 -23.82 0.70
C LYS A 176 -24.24 -22.34 1.04
N ILE A 177 -24.78 -21.84 2.16
CA ILE A 177 -24.54 -20.45 2.60
C ILE A 177 -23.05 -20.16 2.70
N LYS A 178 -22.27 -21.09 3.27
CA LYS A 178 -20.82 -20.91 3.44
C LYS A 178 -20.05 -20.98 2.13
N VAL A 179 -20.52 -21.78 1.16
CA VAL A 179 -19.98 -21.80 -0.21
C VAL A 179 -20.29 -20.49 -0.93
N ASP A 180 -21.52 -19.98 -0.80
CA ASP A 180 -21.95 -18.71 -1.42
C ASP A 180 -21.10 -17.54 -0.86
N GLU A 181 -20.95 -17.45 0.46
CA GLU A 181 -20.09 -16.45 1.12
C GLU A 181 -18.62 -16.52 0.62
N LEU A 182 -18.08 -17.74 0.45
CA LEU A 182 -16.71 -17.92 -0.04
C LEU A 182 -16.58 -17.57 -1.53
N THR A 183 -17.63 -17.83 -2.32
CA THR A 183 -17.70 -17.52 -3.75
C THR A 183 -17.77 -16.00 -3.95
N ASP A 184 -18.59 -15.31 -3.15
CA ASP A 184 -18.68 -13.86 -3.15
C ASP A 184 -17.36 -13.19 -2.73
N LEU A 185 -16.68 -13.74 -1.72
CA LEU A 185 -15.33 -13.29 -1.32
C LEU A 185 -14.32 -13.41 -2.46
N ASN A 186 -14.43 -14.45 -3.29
CA ASN A 186 -13.53 -14.68 -4.42
C ASN A 186 -13.87 -13.80 -5.64
N ASN A 187 -15.15 -13.44 -5.82
CA ASN A 187 -15.62 -12.68 -6.98
C ASN A 187 -15.52 -11.15 -6.82
N GLY A 188 -15.20 -10.63 -5.62
CA GLY A 188 -14.76 -9.24 -5.40
C GLY A 188 -15.77 -8.11 -5.65
N GLU A 189 -16.81 -8.30 -6.47
CA GLU A 189 -17.80 -7.26 -6.81
C GLU A 189 -18.94 -7.13 -5.77
N ASN A 190 -19.37 -8.23 -5.15
CA ASN A 190 -20.43 -8.22 -4.13
C ASN A 190 -19.94 -7.89 -2.71
N ALA A 191 -18.63 -7.92 -2.45
CA ALA A 191 -18.09 -7.53 -1.14
C ALA A 191 -18.36 -6.04 -0.84
N LYS A 192 -18.49 -5.19 -1.86
CA LYS A 192 -18.79 -3.76 -1.71
C LYS A 192 -20.23 -3.49 -1.28
N SER A 193 -21.21 -4.29 -1.72
CA SER A 193 -22.63 -4.07 -1.38
C SER A 193 -22.95 -4.49 0.06
N MET A 194 -22.39 -5.62 0.51
CA MET A 194 -22.65 -6.12 1.87
C MET A 194 -22.03 -5.28 2.99
N PHE A 195 -20.86 -4.66 2.78
CA PHE A 195 -20.28 -3.77 3.79
C PHE A 195 -21.13 -2.52 4.02
N ASN A 196 -21.73 -1.98 2.96
CA ASN A 196 -22.64 -0.84 3.07
C ASN A 196 -24.01 -1.25 3.67
N GLU A 197 -24.51 -2.46 3.38
CA GLU A 197 -25.78 -2.95 3.94
C GLU A 197 -25.68 -3.36 5.41
N ARG A 198 -24.53 -3.86 5.89
CA ARG A 198 -24.33 -4.20 7.31
C ARG A 198 -24.17 -2.98 8.22
N ILE A 199 -23.70 -1.85 7.70
CA ILE A 199 -23.69 -0.57 8.44
C ILE A 199 -25.11 0.03 8.50
N ALA A 200 -25.97 -0.28 7.52
CA ALA A 200 -27.32 0.27 7.40
C ALA A 200 -28.45 -0.59 8.01
N SER A 201 -28.21 -1.85 8.37
CA SER A 201 -29.24 -2.75 8.92
C SER A 201 -29.28 -2.78 10.46
N PRO A 202 -30.35 -2.27 11.11
CA PRO A 202 -30.52 -2.33 12.56
C PRO A 202 -31.12 -3.68 12.97
N HIS A 203 -30.38 -4.77 12.78
CA HIS A 203 -30.76 -6.09 13.27
C HIS A 203 -29.63 -6.74 14.08
N LEU A 204 -29.15 -6.02 15.10
CA LEU A 204 -28.50 -6.63 16.25
C LEU A 204 -29.60 -7.23 17.13
N SER A 205 -29.65 -8.56 17.22
CA SER A 205 -30.48 -9.23 18.22
C SER A 205 -29.98 -8.80 19.61
N LYS A 206 -30.91 -8.53 20.53
CA LYS A 206 -30.62 -8.03 21.89
C LYS A 206 -29.68 -8.92 22.72
N ASN A 207 -29.28 -10.09 22.23
CA ASN A 207 -28.40 -11.02 22.93
C ASN A 207 -26.90 -10.79 22.67
N ASP A 208 -26.52 -9.98 21.67
CA ASP A 208 -25.09 -9.69 21.38
C ASP A 208 -24.54 -8.47 22.15
N VAL A 209 -25.37 -7.78 22.93
CA VAL A 209 -24.99 -6.54 23.65
C VAL A 209 -24.24 -6.81 24.97
N LEU A 210 -24.18 -8.07 25.44
CA LEU A 210 -23.56 -8.38 26.73
C LEU A 210 -22.05 -8.70 26.67
N ALA A 211 -21.42 -8.68 25.50
CA ALA A 211 -19.97 -8.94 25.39
C ALA A 211 -19.08 -7.67 25.46
N TYR A 212 -19.66 -6.47 25.55
CA TYR A 212 -18.91 -5.20 25.61
C TYR A 212 -19.30 -4.30 26.79
N GLN A 213 -19.55 -4.90 27.95
CA GLN A 213 -19.46 -4.17 29.22
C GLN A 213 -18.68 -4.98 30.25
N LYS A 214 -17.35 -4.80 30.24
CA LYS A 214 -16.52 -4.50 31.41
C LYS A 214 -15.12 -4.07 30.97
#